data_AF-A0A7W6IHM1-F1
#
_entry.id   AF-A0A7W6IHM1-F1
#
_cell.length_a   1.000
_cell.length_b   1.000
_cell.length_c   1.000
_cell.angle_alpha   90.00
_cell.angle_beta   90.00
_cell.angle_gamma   90.00
#
_symmetry.space_group_name_H-M   'P 1'
#
loop_
_entity.id
_entity.type
_entity.pdbx_description
1 polymer ?
#
loop_
_entity_poly.entity_id
_entity_poly.type
_entity_poly.pdbx_seq_one_letter_code
_entity_poly.pdbx_strand_id
1 'polypeptide(L)'
;MHPSLPDHLPYGGTDKYREHIAEMLSLVSVEAELGQTYCGMQDDAGLDYSIRKIIAYIRAAHESLRDLKAMKVDQARREQSPSRLAAE
;
A
#
# COMPACT_ATOMS: atom_id res chain seq x y z
N MET A 1 -14.52 1.39 22.49
CA MET A 1 -14.29 -0.05 22.64
C MET A 1 -13.81 -0.56 21.29
N HIS A 2 -12.49 -0.59 21.08
CA HIS A 2 -11.91 -1.04 19.81
C HIS A 2 -11.86 -2.59 19.85
N PRO A 3 -12.41 -3.30 18.86
CA PRO A 3 -12.28 -4.75 18.82
C PRO A 3 -10.79 -5.08 18.61
N SER A 4 -10.25 -5.86 19.54
CA SER A 4 -8.88 -6.38 19.48
C SER A 4 -8.71 -7.24 18.24
N LEU A 5 -7.90 -6.77 17.29
CA LEU A 5 -7.44 -7.57 16.16
C LEU A 5 -6.68 -8.81 16.70
N PRO A 6 -6.88 -9.99 16.12
CA PRO A 6 -6.18 -11.20 16.57
C PRO A 6 -4.66 -11.02 16.48
N ASP A 7 -3.97 -11.41 17.56
CA ASP A 7 -2.53 -11.21 17.88
C ASP A 7 -1.52 -11.81 16.88
N HIS A 8 -1.95 -12.28 15.72
CA HIS A 8 -1.13 -13.04 14.78
C HIS A 8 -1.78 -13.02 13.40
N LEU A 9 -1.96 -11.82 12.84
CA LEU A 9 -1.96 -11.71 11.37
C LEU A 9 -0.61 -12.22 10.88
N PRO A 10 -0.56 -13.20 9.97
CA PRO A 10 0.71 -13.64 9.38
C PRO A 10 1.44 -12.41 8.86
N TYR A 11 2.71 -12.24 9.26
CA TYR A 11 3.56 -11.19 8.71
C TYR A 11 3.51 -11.28 7.18
N GLY A 12 3.03 -10.24 6.51
CA GLY A 12 2.83 -10.22 5.05
C GLY A 12 1.44 -10.62 4.54
N GLY A 13 0.41 -10.72 5.38
CA GLY A 13 -0.97 -10.94 4.91
C GLY A 13 -1.49 -9.83 3.98
N THR A 14 -2.48 -10.15 3.14
CA THR A 14 -3.05 -9.20 2.16
C THR A 14 -3.55 -7.89 2.79
N ASP A 15 -3.96 -7.92 4.06
CA ASP A 15 -4.41 -6.74 4.80
C ASP A 15 -3.28 -5.77 5.12
N LYS A 16 -2.06 -6.26 5.37
CA LYS A 16 -0.89 -5.40 5.59
C LYS A 16 -0.50 -4.62 4.34
N TYR A 17 -0.65 -5.21 3.16
CA TYR A 17 -0.49 -4.46 1.90
C TYR A 17 -1.56 -3.38 1.75
N ARG A 18 -2.82 -3.65 2.10
CA ARG A 18 -3.89 -2.63 2.05
C ARG A 18 -3.64 -1.49 3.02
N GLU A 19 -3.22 -1.80 4.25
CA GLU A 19 -2.84 -0.81 5.27
C GLU A 19 -1.70 0.07 4.75
N HIS A 20 -0.63 -0.52 4.23
CA HIS A 20 0.51 0.25 3.71
C HIS A 20 0.14 1.09 2.48
N ILE A 21 -0.69 0.59 1.56
CA ILE A 21 -1.20 1.39 0.44
C ILE A 21 -1.99 2.59 0.95
N ALA A 22 -2.87 2.40 1.93
CA ALA A 22 -3.65 3.49 2.52
C ALA A 22 -2.77 4.53 3.23
N GLU A 23 -1.71 4.08 3.91
CA GLU A 23 -0.71 4.95 4.52
C GLU A 23 0.03 5.80 3.48
N MET A 24 0.52 5.19 2.39
CA MET A 24 1.19 5.92 1.32
C MET A 24 0.27 6.94 0.65
N LEU A 25 -1.01 6.60 0.44
CA LEU A 25 -1.99 7.55 -0.10
C LEU A 25 -2.29 8.70 0.88
N SER A 26 -2.28 8.44 2.18
CA SER A 26 -2.43 9.49 3.20
C SER A 26 -1.25 10.47 3.16
N LEU A 27 -0.02 9.98 2.96
CA LEU A 27 1.16 10.83 2.78
C LEU A 27 1.10 11.67 1.49
N VAL A 28 0.51 11.14 0.42
CA VAL A 28 0.26 11.91 -0.82
C VAL A 28 -0.65 13.10 -0.52
N SER A 29 -1.72 12.91 0.26
CA SER A 29 -2.63 14.01 0.63
C SER A 29 -1.90 15.11 1.40
N VAL A 30 -1.06 14.75 2.37
CA VAL A 30 -0.25 15.71 3.13
C VAL A 30 0.68 16.52 2.22
N GLU A 31 1.42 15.85 1.33
CA GLU A 31 2.33 16.54 0.41
C GLU A 31 1.58 17.39 -0.63
N ALA A 32 0.36 17.01 -1.01
CA ALA A 32 -0.46 17.79 -1.92
C ALA A 32 -0.96 19.09 -1.27
N GLU A 33 -1.28 19.08 0.03
CA GLU A 33 -1.60 20.28 0.80
C GLU A 33 -0.38 21.19 0.97
N LEU A 34 0.80 20.61 1.26
CA LEU A 34 2.06 21.36 1.30
C LEU A 34 2.42 21.98 -0.05
N GLY A 35 2.28 21.23 -1.14
CA GLY A 35 2.52 21.72 -2.50
C GLY A 35 1.63 22.91 -2.86
N GLN A 36 0.35 22.90 -2.46
CA GLN A 36 -0.53 24.06 -2.62
C GLN A 36 -0.03 25.28 -1.84
N THR A 37 0.47 25.06 -0.62
CA THR A 37 1.04 26.13 0.21
C THR A 37 2.29 26.72 -0.43
N TYR A 38 3.24 25.90 -0.88
CA TYR A 38 4.47 26.36 -1.55
C TYR A 38 4.16 27.10 -2.86
N CYS A 39 3.19 26.63 -3.64
CA CYS A 39 2.72 27.33 -4.84
C CYS A 39 2.19 28.73 -4.49
N GLY A 40 1.37 28.87 -3.45
CA GLY A 40 0.86 30.16 -2.98
C GLY A 40 1.95 31.11 -2.47
N MET A 41 3.04 30.55 -1.94
CA MET A 41 4.21 31.30 -1.47
C MET A 41 5.22 31.63 -2.58
N GLN A 42 5.01 31.14 -3.81
CA GLN A 42 6.00 31.19 -4.90
C GLN A 42 7.34 30.54 -4.51
N ASP A 43 7.30 29.52 -3.64
CA ASP A 43 8.45 28.70 -3.26
C ASP A 43 8.57 27.50 -4.22
N ASP A 44 9.26 27.73 -5.33
CA ASP A 44 9.44 26.71 -6.37
C ASP A 44 10.28 25.51 -5.87
N ALA A 45 11.18 25.72 -4.91
CA ALA A 45 12.01 24.66 -4.35
C ALA A 45 11.20 23.73 -3.45
N GLY A 46 10.36 24.30 -2.58
CA GLY A 46 9.39 23.55 -1.78
C GLY A 46 8.40 22.79 -2.66
N LEU A 47 7.90 23.43 -3.72
CA LEU A 47 6.96 22.82 -4.66
C LEU A 47 7.56 21.62 -5.39
N ASP A 48 8.78 21.75 -5.96
CA ASP A 48 9.49 20.64 -6.61
C ASP A 48 9.71 19.47 -5.64
N TYR A 49 10.10 19.78 -4.40
CA TYR A 49 10.30 18.76 -3.38
C TYR A 49 9.02 17.98 -3.06
N SER A 50 7.90 18.66 -2.79
CA SER A 50 6.62 18.00 -2.51
C SER A 50 6.12 17.18 -3.70
N ILE A 51 6.31 17.64 -4.94
CA ILE A 51 5.98 16.86 -6.14
C ILE A 51 6.80 15.56 -6.20
N ARG A 52 8.11 15.62 -5.95
CA ARG A 52 8.96 14.41 -5.94
C ARG A 52 8.53 13.42 -4.86
N LYS A 53 8.14 13.90 -3.68
CA LYS A 53 7.62 13.09 -2.58
C LYS A 53 6.31 12.40 -2.95
N ILE A 54 5.36 13.12 -3.55
CA ILE A 54 4.11 12.55 -4.08
C ILE A 54 4.42 11.41 -5.05
N ILE A 55 5.33 11.62 -6.01
CA ILE A 55 5.71 10.59 -6.99
C ILE A 55 6.28 9.35 -6.28
N ALA A 56 7.15 9.54 -5.28
CA ALA A 56 7.73 8.43 -4.52
C ALA A 56 6.65 7.63 -3.77
N TYR A 57 5.72 8.29 -3.11
CA TYR A 57 4.64 7.64 -2.37
C TYR A 57 3.67 6.90 -3.30
N ILE A 58 3.31 7.48 -4.44
CA ILE A 58 2.48 6.81 -5.45
C ILE A 58 3.18 5.56 -5.99
N ARG A 59 4.51 5.62 -6.24
CA ARG A 59 5.29 4.46 -6.69
C ARG A 59 5.28 3.35 -5.65
N ALA A 60 5.54 3.66 -4.38
CA ALA A 60 5.50 2.69 -3.29
C ALA A 60 4.12 2.04 -3.12
N ALA A 61 3.04 2.84 -3.18
CA ALA A 61 1.67 2.34 -3.15
C ALA A 61 1.38 1.41 -4.35
N HIS A 62 1.83 1.79 -5.54
CA HIS A 62 1.63 1.01 -6.75
C HIS A 62 2.40 -0.32 -6.73
N GLU A 63 3.65 -0.33 -6.26
CA GLU A 63 4.44 -1.55 -6.08
C GLU A 63 3.76 -2.50 -5.08
N SER A 64 3.32 -1.97 -3.94
CA SER A 64 2.59 -2.74 -2.92
C SER A 64 1.26 -3.30 -3.45
N LEU A 65 0.58 -2.57 -4.34
CA LEU A 65 -0.62 -3.06 -5.01
C LEU A 65 -0.31 -4.21 -5.99
N ARG A 66 0.84 -4.18 -6.66
CA ARG A 66 1.28 -5.29 -7.52
C ARG A 66 1.56 -6.54 -6.68
N ASP A 67 2.26 -6.39 -5.56
CA ASP A 67 2.56 -7.50 -4.66
C ASP A 67 1.28 -8.09 -4.06
N LEU A 68 0.34 -7.25 -3.63
CA LEU A 68 -0.98 -7.67 -3.18
C LEU A 68 -1.71 -8.52 -4.24
N LYS A 69 -1.66 -8.12 -5.51
CA LYS A 69 -2.27 -8.89 -6.61
C LYS A 69 -1.56 -10.22 -6.82
N ALA A 70 -0.23 -10.23 -6.78
CA ALA A 70 0.57 -11.45 -6.92
C ALA A 70 0.25 -12.46 -5.81
N MET A 71 0.22 -12.01 -4.55
CA MET A 71 -0.11 -12.85 -3.41
C MET A 71 -1.52 -13.45 -3.49
N LYS A 72 -2.50 -12.69 -3.98
CA LYS A 72 -3.86 -13.21 -4.18
C LYS A 72 -3.91 -14.32 -5.24
N VAL A 73 -3.13 -14.18 -6.31
CA VAL A 73 -3.03 -15.22 -7.35
C VAL A 73 -2.39 -16.48 -6.77
N ASP A 74 -1.31 -16.34 -6.00
CA ASP A 74 -0.64 -17.48 -5.36
C ASP A 74 -1.53 -18.17 -4.33
N GLN A 75 -2.29 -17.40 -3.53
CA GLN A 75 -3.25 -17.95 -2.58
C GLN A 75 -4.36 -18.73 -3.30
N ALA A 76 -4.96 -18.16 -4.35
CA ALA A 76 -5.98 -18.83 -5.14
C ALA A 76 -5.46 -20.16 -5.77
N ARG A 77 -4.20 -20.18 -6.23
CA ARG A 77 -3.56 -21.39 -6.78
C ARG A 77 -3.37 -22.48 -5.71
N ARG A 78 -2.99 -22.10 -4.49
CA ARG A 78 -2.85 -23.03 -3.35
C ARG A 78 -4.21 -23.60 -2.93
N GLU A 79 -5.23 -22.76 -2.87
CA GLU A 79 -6.60 -23.16 -2.52
C GLU A 79 -7.25 -24.09 -3.57
N GLN A 80 -6.81 -24.03 -4.83
CA GLN A 80 -7.25 -24.94 -5.91
C GLN A 80 -6.51 -26.29 -5.94
N SER A 81 -5.46 -26.48 -5.12
CA SER A 81 -4.65 -27.70 -5.09
C SER A 81 -5.01 -28.77 -4.02
N PRO A 82 -6.25 -28.95 -3.50
CA PRO A 82 -6.52 -29.94 -2.46
C PRO A 82 -6.90 -31.36 -2.96
N SER A 83 -6.55 -31.78 -4.19
CA SER A 83 -7.05 -33.06 -4.74
C SER A 83 -6.02 -34.10 -5.22
N ARG A 84 -4.73 -34.00 -4.87
CA ARG A 84 -3.73 -35.03 -5.27
C ARG A 84 -3.35 -36.05 -4.19
N LEU A 85 -3.84 -35.92 -2.96
CA LEU A 85 -3.42 -36.75 -1.81
C LEU A 85 -4.51 -37.68 -1.26
N ALA A 86 -5.67 -37.77 -1.92
CA ALA A 86 -6.80 -38.61 -1.47
C ALA A 86 -7.11 -39.79 -2.41
N ALA A 87 -6.18 -40.17 -3.29
CA ALA A 87 -6.38 -41.21 -4.30
C ALA A 87 -5.20 -42.20 -4.40
N GLU A 88 -4.61 -42.57 -3.26
CA GLU A 88 -3.71 -43.73 -3.13
C GLU A 88 -4.30 -44.76 -2.16
#